data_AF-A0A7C3LXG3-F1
#
_entry.id   AF-A0A7C3LXG3-F1
#
_cell.length_a   1.000
_cell.length_b   1.000
_cell.length_c   1.000
_cell.angle_alpha   90.00
_cell.angle_beta   90.00
_cell.angle_gamma   90.00
#
_symmetry.space_group_name_H-M   'P 1'
#
loop_
_entity.id
_entity.type
_entity.pdbx_description
1 polymer ?
#
loop_
_entity_poly.entity_id
_entity_poly.type
_entity_poly.pdbx_seq_one_letter_code
_entity_poly.pdbx_strand_id
1 'polypeptide(L)'
;MSKILEEVLSANKIYSQNFGKKGDLPLPPGRHFAILTCMDARIDPAKMAGLSEGDAHVIRNAGGRASDDAIRSLVISYKLLGTKEWFVIHHSDCGMMLFDDATMRNLL
;
A
#
# COMPACT_ATOMS: atom_id res chain seq x y z
N MET A 1 -10.76 14.13 21.39
CA MET A 1 -10.15 13.43 20.23
C MET A 1 -9.56 14.48 19.29
N SER A 2 -8.64 14.12 18.39
CA SER A 2 -8.17 15.09 17.38
C SER A 2 -9.22 15.27 16.28
N LYS A 3 -9.27 16.46 15.68
CA LYS A 3 -10.16 16.73 14.53
C LYS A 3 -9.96 15.70 13.40
N ILE A 4 -8.70 15.35 13.11
CA ILE A 4 -8.35 14.36 12.08
C ILE A 4 -8.97 12.99 12.40
N LEU A 5 -8.91 12.55 13.65
CA LEU A 5 -9.49 11.28 14.06
C LEU A 5 -11.01 11.27 13.82
N GLU A 6 -11.70 12.36 14.15
CA GLU A 6 -13.15 12.47 13.96
C GLU A 6 -13.54 12.43 12.47
N GLU A 7 -12.77 13.08 11.61
CA GLU A 7 -12.96 13.06 10.16
C GLU A 7 -12.77 11.65 9.58
N VAL A 8 -11.70 10.95 9.99
CA VAL A 8 -11.42 9.57 9.56
C VAL A 8 -12.52 8.61 10.03
N LEU A 9 -12.96 8.72 11.29
CA LEU A 9 -14.05 7.90 11.82
C LEU A 9 -15.37 8.15 11.07
N SER A 10 -15.66 9.41 10.74
CA SER A 10 -16.86 9.77 9.98
C SER A 10 -16.82 9.21 8.56
N ALA A 11 -15.69 9.34 7.85
CA ALA A 11 -15.52 8.77 6.52
C ALA A 11 -15.61 7.23 6.54
N ASN A 12 -14.99 6.58 7.54
CA ASN A 12 -15.06 5.13 7.69
C ASN A 12 -16.48 4.62 7.97
N LYS A 13 -17.29 5.37 8.74
CA LYS A 13 -18.70 5.03 8.98
C LYS A 13 -19.46 4.94 7.65
N ILE A 14 -19.26 5.92 6.77
CA ILE A 14 -19.87 5.91 5.43
C ILE A 14 -19.33 4.75 4.58
N TYR A 15 -18.01 4.50 4.60
CA TYR A 15 -17.40 3.39 3.86
C TYR A 15 -17.96 2.03 4.29
N SER A 16 -18.02 1.76 5.59
CA SER A 16 -18.51 0.50 6.16
C SER A 16 -19.99 0.24 5.85
N GLN A 17 -20.84 1.28 5.88
CA GLN A 17 -22.25 1.18 5.50
C GLN A 17 -22.44 0.80 4.03
N ASN A 18 -21.51 1.21 3.16
CA ASN A 18 -21.53 0.95 1.73
C ASN A 18 -20.60 -0.19 1.31
N PHE A 19 -20.09 -0.99 2.26
CA PHE A 19 -19.13 -2.05 1.96
C PHE A 19 -19.76 -3.16 1.09
N GLY A 20 -21.03 -3.50 1.34
CA GLY A 20 -21.83 -4.35 0.48
C GLY A 20 -21.18 -5.71 0.20
N LYS A 21 -21.23 -6.15 -1.08
CA LYS A 21 -20.69 -7.44 -1.53
C LYS A 21 -19.17 -7.55 -1.50
N LYS A 22 -18.45 -6.45 -1.19
CA LYS A 22 -16.99 -6.49 -1.07
C LYS A 22 -16.54 -7.34 0.11
N GLY A 23 -17.41 -7.57 1.10
CA GLY A 23 -17.15 -8.50 2.20
C GLY A 23 -17.10 -9.97 1.80
N ASP A 24 -17.63 -10.31 0.63
CA ASP A 24 -17.62 -11.68 0.11
C ASP A 24 -16.39 -11.96 -0.78
N LEU A 25 -15.52 -10.96 -0.99
CA LEU A 25 -14.33 -11.13 -1.80
C LEU A 25 -13.36 -12.13 -1.16
N PRO A 26 -12.76 -13.02 -1.96
CA PRO A 26 -11.84 -14.01 -1.44
C PRO A 26 -10.53 -13.36 -0.98
N LEU A 27 -9.80 -14.04 -0.10
CA LEU A 27 -8.51 -13.56 0.41
C LEU A 27 -7.42 -13.46 -0.68
N PRO A 28 -7.24 -14.43 -1.60
CA PRO A 28 -6.26 -14.31 -2.67
C PRO A 28 -6.59 -13.19 -3.66
N PRO A 29 -5.60 -12.39 -4.12
CA PRO A 29 -5.85 -11.34 -5.10
C PRO A 29 -6.32 -11.88 -6.45
N GLY A 30 -7.44 -11.35 -6.95
CA GLY A 30 -8.11 -11.86 -8.15
C GLY A 30 -7.31 -11.73 -9.45
N ARG A 31 -6.40 -10.75 -9.54
CA ARG A 31 -5.52 -10.56 -10.70
C ARG A 31 -4.10 -11.12 -10.48
N HIS A 32 -3.86 -11.77 -9.35
CA HIS A 32 -2.62 -12.49 -9.05
C HIS A 32 -1.33 -11.65 -9.17
N PHE A 33 -1.34 -10.37 -8.80
CA PHE A 33 -0.11 -9.57 -8.74
C PHE A 33 -0.01 -8.73 -7.46
N ALA A 34 1.19 -8.21 -7.19
CA ALA A 34 1.45 -7.29 -6.10
C ALA A 34 2.21 -6.04 -6.57
N ILE A 35 1.93 -4.91 -5.93
CA ILE A 35 2.63 -3.64 -6.13
C ILE A 35 3.47 -3.34 -4.90
N LEU A 36 4.73 -2.95 -5.10
CA LEU A 36 5.55 -2.27 -4.10
C LEU A 36 5.72 -0.80 -4.53
N THR A 37 5.26 0.14 -3.71
CA THR A 37 5.34 1.58 -4.03
C THR A 37 5.60 2.46 -2.81
N CYS A 38 5.84 3.76 -3.03
CA CYS A 38 6.11 4.71 -1.96
C CYS A 38 4.85 4.99 -1.11
N MET A 39 5.05 5.38 0.15
CA MET A 39 4.00 5.88 1.04
C MET A 39 3.53 7.32 0.73
N ASP A 40 4.02 7.92 -0.36
CA ASP A 40 3.70 9.30 -0.74
C ASP A 40 2.17 9.55 -0.81
N ALA A 41 1.73 10.61 -0.13
CA ALA A 41 0.31 10.96 0.01
C ALA A 41 -0.36 11.37 -1.30
N ARG A 42 0.41 11.74 -2.33
CA ARG A 42 -0.08 12.10 -3.67
C ARG A 42 -0.42 10.87 -4.52
N ILE A 43 0.03 9.68 -4.11
CA ILE A 43 -0.18 8.44 -4.85
C ILE A 43 -1.35 7.67 -4.23
N ASP A 44 -2.40 7.52 -5.03
CA ASP A 44 -3.48 6.55 -4.84
C ASP A 44 -3.17 5.31 -5.68
N PRO A 45 -2.65 4.22 -5.09
CA PRO A 45 -2.21 3.05 -5.85
C PRO A 45 -3.35 2.35 -6.59
N ALA A 46 -4.55 2.36 -6.01
CA ALA A 46 -5.71 1.73 -6.62
C ALA A 46 -6.12 2.46 -7.89
N LYS A 47 -6.21 3.80 -7.86
CA LYS A 47 -6.50 4.58 -9.06
C LYS A 47 -5.39 4.51 -10.09
N MET A 48 -4.13 4.63 -9.65
CA MET A 48 -2.98 4.61 -10.56
C MET A 48 -2.88 3.30 -11.36
N ALA A 49 -3.19 2.16 -10.74
CA ALA A 49 -3.09 0.84 -11.38
C ALA A 49 -4.43 0.29 -11.89
N GLY A 50 -5.51 1.06 -11.82
CA GLY A 50 -6.85 0.64 -12.24
C GLY A 50 -7.34 -0.58 -11.46
N LEU A 51 -7.22 -0.55 -10.13
CA LEU A 51 -7.61 -1.63 -9.24
C LEU A 51 -9.05 -1.45 -8.73
N SER A 52 -9.78 -2.55 -8.66
CA SER A 52 -10.95 -2.70 -7.78
C SER A 52 -10.55 -3.40 -6.48
N GLU A 53 -11.41 -3.35 -5.45
CA GLU A 53 -11.15 -4.10 -4.22
C GLU A 53 -10.96 -5.60 -4.50
N GLY A 54 -9.92 -6.19 -3.90
CA GLY A 54 -9.56 -7.61 -4.08
C GLY A 54 -8.65 -7.91 -5.28
N ASP A 55 -8.33 -6.94 -6.14
CA ASP A 55 -7.55 -7.21 -7.36
C ASP A 55 -6.09 -7.60 -7.10
N ALA A 56 -5.41 -6.87 -6.21
CA ALA A 56 -3.96 -6.96 -6.03
C ALA A 56 -3.56 -6.66 -4.59
N HIS A 57 -2.40 -7.17 -4.18
CA HIS A 57 -1.75 -6.68 -2.96
C HIS A 57 -1.00 -5.39 -3.24
N VAL A 58 -1.05 -4.44 -2.30
CA VAL A 58 -0.32 -3.18 -2.36
C VAL A 58 0.51 -3.03 -1.10
N ILE A 59 1.84 -3.14 -1.24
CA ILE A 59 2.82 -2.95 -0.18
C ILE A 59 3.41 -1.55 -0.33
N ARG A 60 3.48 -0.79 0.78
CA ARG A 60 3.97 0.59 0.77
C ARG A 60 4.98 0.85 1.89
N ASN A 61 6.03 1.58 1.58
CA ASN A 61 6.97 2.11 2.57
C ASN A 61 7.65 3.40 2.03
N ALA A 62 8.51 4.02 2.83
CA ALA A 62 9.25 5.21 2.41
C ALA A 62 10.15 4.92 1.20
N GLY A 63 9.83 5.53 0.06
CA GLY A 63 10.55 5.35 -1.21
C GLY A 63 10.19 4.10 -2.01
N GLY A 64 9.28 3.24 -1.57
CA GLY A 64 8.89 2.02 -2.30
C GLY A 64 10.03 1.00 -2.41
N ARG A 65 10.83 0.88 -1.35
CA ARG A 65 12.07 0.10 -1.33
C ARG A 65 11.81 -1.35 -0.98
N ALA A 66 12.53 -2.26 -1.63
CA ALA A 66 12.52 -3.69 -1.34
C ALA A 66 13.32 -4.00 -0.06
N SER A 67 12.84 -3.49 1.09
CA SER A 67 13.38 -3.83 2.42
C SER A 67 13.01 -5.27 2.81
N ASP A 68 13.62 -5.79 3.87
CA ASP A 68 13.29 -7.13 4.40
C ASP A 68 11.79 -7.30 4.68
N ASP A 69 11.13 -6.25 5.18
CA ASP A 69 9.68 -6.28 5.44
C ASP A 69 8.86 -6.32 4.14
N ALA A 70 9.28 -5.58 3.11
CA ALA A 70 8.65 -5.63 1.80
C ALA A 70 8.85 -7.01 1.16
N ILE A 71 10.06 -7.56 1.19
CA ILE A 71 10.38 -8.89 0.66
C ILE A 71 9.59 -9.96 1.40
N ARG A 72 9.54 -9.93 2.74
CA ARG A 72 8.72 -10.82 3.56
C ARG A 72 7.25 -10.79 3.12
N SER A 73 6.71 -9.60 2.90
CA SER A 73 5.32 -9.41 2.43
C SER A 73 5.11 -9.94 1.01
N LEU A 74 6.04 -9.71 0.09
CA LEU A 74 6.00 -10.23 -1.29
C LEU A 74 6.08 -11.77 -1.32
N VAL A 75 6.89 -12.37 -0.45
CA VAL A 75 6.99 -13.83 -0.32
C VAL A 75 5.68 -14.43 0.18
N ILE A 76 5.05 -13.84 1.22
CA ILE A 76 3.73 -14.26 1.69
C ILE A 76 2.69 -14.14 0.57
N SER A 77 2.65 -12.99 -0.10
CA SER A 77 1.78 -12.71 -1.25
C SER A 77 1.90 -13.78 -2.34
N TYR A 78 3.10 -14.27 -2.60
CA TYR A 78 3.37 -15.26 -3.65
C TYR A 78 3.13 -16.70 -3.20
N LYS A 79 3.73 -17.10 -2.08
CA LYS A 79 3.74 -18.48 -1.60
C LYS A 79 2.42 -18.90 -0.98
N LEU A 80 1.75 -17.98 -0.28
CA LEU A 80 0.54 -18.29 0.48
C LEU A 80 -0.73 -17.76 -0.19
N LEU A 81 -0.64 -16.68 -0.96
CA LEU A 81 -1.80 -15.97 -1.51
C LEU A 81 -1.83 -15.92 -3.04
N GLY A 82 -0.91 -16.62 -3.71
CA GLY A 82 -1.06 -16.96 -5.12
C GLY A 82 -0.77 -15.84 -6.12
N THR A 83 -0.22 -14.69 -5.72
CA THR A 83 0.33 -13.73 -6.70
C THR A 83 1.47 -14.37 -7.51
N LYS A 84 1.74 -13.86 -8.72
CA LYS A 84 2.73 -14.37 -9.68
C LYS A 84 3.54 -13.26 -10.35
N GLU A 85 3.09 -12.02 -10.24
CA GLU A 85 3.71 -10.86 -10.85
C GLU A 85 3.91 -9.74 -9.82
N TRP A 86 4.94 -8.93 -10.02
CA TRP A 86 5.32 -7.86 -9.11
C TRP A 86 5.70 -6.59 -9.87
N PHE A 87 5.17 -5.46 -9.41
CA PHE A 87 5.47 -4.13 -9.95
C PHE A 87 6.13 -3.28 -8.88
N VAL A 88 7.33 -2.78 -9.15
CA VAL A 88 8.01 -1.80 -8.29
C VAL A 88 7.82 -0.42 -8.90
N ILE A 89 7.11 0.45 -8.18
CA ILE A 89 6.71 1.77 -8.69
C ILE A 89 7.24 2.84 -7.76
N HIS A 90 8.32 3.49 -8.19
CA HIS A 90 8.80 4.74 -7.59
C HIS A 90 8.05 5.94 -8.17
N HIS A 91 8.34 7.14 -7.68
CA HIS A 91 7.79 8.37 -8.21
C HIS A 91 8.83 9.49 -8.22
N SER A 92 8.60 10.49 -9.07
CA SER A 92 9.34 11.75 -9.08
C SER A 92 9.07 12.58 -7.84
N ASP A 93 10.00 13.47 -7.50
CA ASP A 93 9.88 14.36 -6.33
C ASP A 93 9.66 13.58 -5.03
N CYS A 94 10.42 12.49 -4.86
CA CYS A 94 10.33 11.65 -3.68
C CYS A 94 11.09 12.28 -2.52
N GLY A 95 10.47 12.33 -1.33
CA GLY A 95 11.11 12.84 -0.11
C GLY A 95 12.41 12.12 0.24
N MET A 96 12.57 10.85 -0.17
CA MET A 96 13.81 10.08 0.01
C MET A 96 15.00 10.61 -0.79
N MET A 97 14.80 11.58 -1.68
CA MET A 97 15.87 12.27 -2.41
C MET A 97 16.43 13.48 -1.65
N LEU A 98 15.81 13.88 -0.53
CA LEU A 98 16.08 15.15 0.15
C LEU A 98 17.04 15.02 1.34
N PHE A 99 17.45 13.81 1.70
CA PHE A 99 18.34 13.54 2.82
C PHE A 99 19.14 12.24 2.59
N ASP A 100 20.15 12.03 3.42
CA ASP A 100 21.01 10.85 3.40
C ASP A 100 20.87 9.98 4.66
N ASP A 101 21.51 8.81 4.62
CA ASP A 101 21.50 7.87 5.73
C ASP A 101 22.13 8.45 7.00
N ALA A 102 23.11 9.34 6.88
CA ALA A 102 23.76 9.97 8.03
C ALA A 102 22.79 10.88 8.78
N THR A 103 22.03 11.69 8.05
CA THR A 103 20.95 12.52 8.59
C THR A 103 19.92 11.67 9.32
N MET A 104 19.48 10.57 8.69
CA MET A 104 18.49 9.67 9.30
C MET A 104 18.99 9.00 10.58
N ARG A 105 20.25 8.55 10.62
CA ARG A 105 20.83 7.92 11.81
C ARG A 105 20.87 8.85 13.01
N ASN A 106 20.98 10.16 12.81
CA ASN A 106 20.97 11.13 13.90
C ASN A 106 19.57 11.42 14.45
N LEU A 107 18.51 10.94 13.80
CA LEU A 107 17.10 11.11 14.23
C LEU A 107 16.59 9.90 15.03
N LEU A 108 17.34 8.80 15.08
CA LEU A 108 17.01 7.55 15.77
C LEU A 108 17.86 7.40 17.04
#